data_AF-A0A374CIU0-F1
#
_entry.id   AF-A0A374CIU0-F1
#
_cell.length_a   1.000
_cell.length_b   1.000
_cell.length_c   1.000
_cell.angle_alpha   90.00
_cell.angle_beta   90.00
_cell.angle_gamma   90.00
#
_symmetry.space_group_name_H-M   'P 1'
#
loop_
_entity.id
_entity.type
_entity.pdbx_description
1 polymer ?
#
loop_
_entity_poly.entity_id
_entity_poly.type
_entity_poly.pdbx_seq_one_letter_code
_entity_poly.pdbx_strand_id
1 'polypeptide(L)' 'MKLNNEQKKALYEEGYKFCFDVVKLILGGVIFAGIMQDNIDRTRLYAWGVFFMVLIVALGMYFIIKSKNKKK' A
#
# COMPACT_ATOMS: atom_id res chain seq x y z
N MET A 1 -10.39 -6.84 25.05
CA MET A 1 -9.03 -7.41 24.97
C MET A 1 -8.02 -6.25 24.87
N LYS A 2 -7.22 -5.98 25.91
CA LYS A 2 -6.15 -4.96 25.84
C LYS A 2 -4.98 -5.57 25.06
N LEU A 3 -4.82 -5.15 23.81
CA LEU A 3 -3.75 -5.65 22.94
C LEU A 3 -2.40 -5.20 23.49
N ASN A 4 -1.52 -6.15 23.79
CA ASN A 4 -0.22 -5.87 24.40
C ASN A 4 0.69 -5.13 23.41
N ASN A 5 1.69 -4.38 23.91
CA ASN A 5 2.52 -3.52 23.06
C ASN A 5 3.28 -4.30 21.96
N GLU A 6 3.63 -5.57 22.24
CA GLU A 6 4.26 -6.47 21.26
C GLU A 6 3.29 -6.93 20.17
N GLN A 7 2.04 -7.27 20.53
CA GLN A 7 1.01 -7.67 19.57
C GLN A 7 0.65 -6.52 18.63
N LYS A 8 0.61 -5.28 19.14
CA LYS A 8 0.48 -4.09 18.28
C LYS A 8 1.63 -4.03 17.28
N LYS A 9 2.88 -4.16 17.74
CA LYS A 9 4.07 -4.09 16.87
C LYS A 9 4.01 -5.16 15.76
N ALA A 10 3.67 -6.40 16.11
CA ALA A 10 3.47 -7.48 15.14
C ALA A 10 2.37 -7.15 14.12
N LEU A 11 1.23 -6.60 14.56
CA LEU A 11 0.15 -6.18 13.67
C LEU A 11 0.57 -5.09 12.67
N TYR A 12 1.42 -4.14 13.08
CA TYR A 12 1.95 -3.13 12.17
C TYR A 12 2.97 -3.68 11.19
N GLU A 13 3.77 -4.65 11.63
CA GLU A 13 4.75 -5.32 10.77
C GLU A 13 4.06 -6.17 9.68
N GLU A 14 3.02 -6.92 10.07
CA GLU A 14 2.17 -7.65 9.13
C GLU A 14 1.39 -6.68 8.21
N GLY A 15 0.84 -5.59 8.75
CA GLY A 15 0.11 -4.59 7.97
C GLY A 15 1.01 -3.86 6.95
N TYR A 16 2.26 -3.55 7.32
CA TYR A 16 3.25 -3.00 6.39
C TYR A 16 3.60 -4.02 5.30
N LYS A 17 3.83 -5.28 5.68
CA LYS A 17 4.13 -6.36 4.73
C LYS A 17 2.99 -6.56 3.73
N PHE A 18 1.74 -6.49 4.19
CA PHE A 18 0.55 -6.52 3.33
C PHE A 18 0.48 -5.31 2.39
N CYS A 19 0.67 -4.08 2.89
CA CYS A 19 0.71 -2.89 2.03
C CYS A 19 1.80 -3.00 0.96
N PHE A 20 2.98 -3.50 1.31
CA PHE A 20 4.09 -3.69 0.37
C PHE A 20 3.77 -4.75 -0.69
N ASP A 21 3.02 -5.79 -0.33
CA ASP A 21 2.56 -6.81 -1.27
C ASP A 21 1.53 -6.26 -2.26
N VAL A 22 0.57 -5.47 -1.78
CA VAL A 22 -0.41 -4.76 -2.63
C VAL A 22 0.30 -3.77 -3.58
N VAL A 23 1.32 -3.07 -3.10
CA VAL A 23 2.16 -2.19 -3.92
C VAL A 23 2.83 -2.96 -5.07
N LYS A 24 3.41 -4.13 -4.79
CA LYS A 24 3.98 -5.01 -5.83
C LYS A 24 2.93 -5.51 -6.80
N LEU A 25 1.74 -5.85 -6.32
CA LEU A 25 0.62 -6.27 -7.15
C LEU A 25 0.19 -5.15 -8.12
N ILE A 26 0.13 -3.90 -7.66
CA ILE A 26 -0.21 -2.74 -8.50
C ILE A 26 0.88 -2.49 -9.53
N LEU A 27 2.16 -2.55 -9.15
CA LEU A 27 3.27 -2.44 -10.10
C LEU A 27 3.18 -3.51 -11.20
N GLY A 28 2.95 -4.76 -10.82
CA GLY A 28 2.75 -5.86 -11.75
C GLY A 28 1.55 -5.63 -12.68
N GLY A 29 0.42 -5.19 -12.13
CA GLY A 29 -0.80 -4.90 -12.89
C GLY A 29 -0.64 -3.74 -13.87
N VAL A 30 0.03 -2.66 -13.49
CA VAL A 30 0.28 -1.50 -14.35
C VAL A 30 1.25 -1.86 -15.49
N ILE A 31 2.31 -2.61 -15.20
CA ILE A 31 3.24 -3.09 -16.23
C ILE A 31 2.52 -4.06 -17.18
N PHE A 32 1.75 -5.01 -16.65
CA PHE A 32 1.01 -5.99 -17.44
C PHE A 32 -0.02 -5.33 -18.35
N ALA A 33 -0.80 -4.37 -17.81
CA ALA A 33 -1.76 -3.58 -18.59
C ALA A 33 -1.08 -2.64 -19.60
N GLY A 34 0.17 -2.23 -19.37
CA GLY A 34 0.96 -1.47 -20.34
C GLY A 34 1.52 -2.32 -21.49
N ILE A 35 1.78 -3.62 -21.24
CA ILE A 35 2.20 -4.60 -22.26
C ILE A 35 1.02 -5.08 -23.08
N MET A 36 -0.15 -5.29 -22.45
CA MET A 36 -1.39 -5.53 -23.18
C MET A 36 -1.67 -4.31 -24.06
N GLN A 37 -1.61 -4.52 -25.38
CA GLN A 37 -1.81 -3.49 -26.40
C GLN A 37 -3.30 -3.16 -26.56
N ASP A 38 -3.97 -2.94 -25.43
CA ASP A 38 -5.31 -2.38 -25.41
C ASP A 38 -5.23 -0.90 -25.79
N ASN A 39 -6.30 -0.32 -26.34
CA ASN A 39 -6.34 1.09 -26.77
C ASN A 39 -6.40 2.06 -25.57
N ILE A 40 -5.77 1.69 -24.46
CA ILE A 40 -5.72 2.46 -23.23
C ILE A 40 -4.49 3.36 -23.30
N ASP A 41 -4.75 4.64 -23.08
CA ASP A 41 -3.75 5.70 -23.03
C ASP A 41 -2.73 5.41 -21.93
N ARG A 42 -1.53 4.96 -22.32
CA ARG A 42 -0.47 4.52 -21.39
C ARG A 42 -0.17 5.60 -20.34
N THR A 43 -0.23 6.86 -20.74
CA THR A 43 -0.02 8.01 -19.85
C THR A 43 -1.04 8.05 -18.71
N ARG A 44 -2.33 7.83 -18.99
CA ARG A 44 -3.38 7.77 -17.94
C ARG A 44 -3.24 6.52 -17.09
N LEU A 45 -2.86 5.40 -17.68
CA LEU A 45 -2.66 4.14 -16.96
C LEU A 45 -1.54 4.27 -15.91
N TYR A 46 -0.38 4.79 -16.31
CA TYR A 46 0.73 5.03 -15.38
C TYR A 46 0.39 6.09 -14.33
N ALA A 47 -0.30 7.18 -14.72
CA ALA A 47 -0.71 8.22 -13.77
C ALA A 47 -1.62 7.67 -12.67
N TRP A 48 -2.65 6.89 -13.03
CA TRP A 48 -3.53 6.24 -12.06
C TRP A 48 -2.81 5.17 -11.23
N GLY A 49 -1.92 4.41 -11.86
CA GLY A 49 -1.08 3.43 -11.17
C GLY A 49 -0.23 4.06 -10.07
N VAL A 50 0.50 5.13 -10.39
CA VAL A 50 1.32 5.89 -9.44
C VAL A 50 0.46 6.54 -8.36
N PHE A 51 -0.70 7.09 -8.72
CA PHE A 51 -1.62 7.69 -7.75
C PHE A 51 -2.08 6.69 -6.67
N PHE A 52 -2.56 5.50 -7.07
CA PHE A 52 -2.96 4.46 -6.12
C PHE A 52 -1.80 3.94 -5.27
N MET A 53 -0.61 3.85 -5.86
CA MET A 53 0.62 3.49 -5.16
C MET A 53 0.93 4.45 -4.01
N VAL A 54 0.91 5.76 -4.27
CA VAL A 54 1.14 6.80 -3.26
C VAL A 54 0.08 6.76 -2.17
N LEU A 55 -1.19 6.55 -2.52
CA LEU A 55 -2.27 6.44 -1.53
C LEU A 55 -2.09 5.25 -0.59
N ILE A 56 -1.69 4.08 -1.09
CA ILE A 56 -1.48 2.88 -0.26
C ILE A 56 -0.27 3.06 0.66
N VAL A 57 0.81 3.65 0.16
CA VAL A 57 1.99 3.97 0.99
C VAL A 57 1.62 4.98 2.08
N ALA A 58 0.85 6.02 1.74
CA ALA A 58 0.37 7.01 2.70
C ALA A 58 -0.58 6.39 3.74
N LEU A 59 -1.48 5.48 3.34
CA LEU A 59 -2.33 4.70 4.23
C LEU A 59 -1.52 3.82 5.18
N GLY A 60 -0.49 3.14 4.67
CA GLY A 60 0.44 2.35 5.47
C GLY A 60 1.18 3.20 6.51
N MET A 61 1.72 4.35 6.11
CA MET A 61 2.35 5.30 7.04
C MET A 61 1.35 5.86 8.06
N TYR A 62 0.13 6.20 7.65
CA TYR A 62 -0.91 6.67 8.54
C TYR A 62 -1.25 5.61 9.61
N PHE A 63 -1.34 4.34 9.21
CA PHE A 63 -1.57 3.23 10.15
C PHE A 63 -0.44 3.14 11.19
N ILE A 64 0.82 3.26 10.75
CA ILE A 64 2.01 3.26 11.62
C ILE A 64 2.03 4.48 12.56
N ILE A 65 1.68 5.67 12.10
CA ILE A 65 1.65 6.88 12.95
C ILE A 65 0.52 6.78 13.98
N LYS A 66 -0.67 6.32 13.57
CA LYS A 66 -1.82 6.12 14.46
C LYS A 66 -1.56 5.03 15.50
N SER A 67 -0.76 4.02 15.17
CA SER A 67 -0.19 3.07 16.13
C SER A 67 0.49 3.74 17.30
N LYS A 68 1.43 4.63 16.94
CA LYS A 68 2.33 5.28 17.89
C LYS A 68 1.57 6.27 18.76
N ASN A 69 0.59 6.99 18.20
CA ASN A 69 -0.20 7.96 18.95
C ASN A 69 -1.15 7.33 19.99
N LYS A 70 -1.53 6.05 19.85
CA LYS A 70 -2.30 5.33 20.88
C LYS A 70 -1.50 4.93 22.14
N LYS A 71 -0.22 5.35 22.25
CA LYS A 71 0.63 5.17 23.43
C LYS A 71 0.68 6.38 24.38
N LYS A 72 0.06 7.51 24.04
CA LYS A 72 -0.15 8.62 24.99
C LYS A 72 -1.51 8.50 25.64
#